data_AF-A0A8H3U536-F1
#
_entry.id   AF-A0A8H3U536-F1
#
_cell.length_a   1.000
_cell.length_b   1.000
_cell.length_c   1.000
_cell.angle_alpha   90.00
_cell.angle_beta   90.00
_cell.angle_gamma   90.00
#
_symmetry.space_group_name_H-M   'P 1'
#
loop_
_entity.id
_entity.type
_entity.pdbx_description
1 polymer ?
#
loop_
_entity_poly.entity_id
_entity_poly.type
_entity_poly.pdbx_seq_one_letter_code
_entity_poly.pdbx_strand_id
1 'polypeptide(L)'
;MDEYRRKINNLSSCEGVIDLCNVKKIRKVHPEAHVADMSTEDDSNSEAEDDAEDDVNASGDSVYDKSFEIVLNNGLLVRLQAYDKQTKREWKQRLRALVKYWQNRHTYDMELLKDVRRQNLNRLQIDEETEAVIGQFAKKWEVTKSVASAELYNMCGISCCRAIHMSGPLYRKPRLHSVFTATQCVLVPGKLLLFATTLRTKTGRTLKNIHQDKMDVIDLNECYLYSGLLTENDLLYQNQTFDASNPGHHALPRMWMDDEWTSRDEDVMSCFVLWRPLNKGWFRSPKMDEGSDGSGGVEGSGKKARLKRVSQLGTTGRSVVFRARSRVERDRWVLAVATEIERLGGGEDVRITEGVGEGG
;
A
#
# COMPACT_ATOMS: atom_id res chain seq x y z
N MET A 1 -5.85 9.43 -21.91
CA MET A 1 -6.91 9.18 -20.89
C MET A 1 -7.40 7.73 -20.89
N ASP A 2 -7.64 7.11 -22.04
CA ASP A 2 -8.21 5.75 -22.09
C ASP A 2 -7.28 4.66 -21.58
N GLU A 3 -5.97 4.74 -21.87
CA GLU A 3 -5.00 3.77 -21.34
C GLU A 3 -4.90 3.83 -19.81
N TYR A 4 -4.97 5.04 -19.24
CA TYR A 4 -4.96 5.25 -17.80
C TYR A 4 -6.20 4.66 -17.12
N ARG A 5 -7.39 4.92 -17.70
CA ARG A 5 -8.65 4.30 -17.24
C ARG A 5 -8.59 2.77 -17.34
N ARG A 6 -8.04 2.24 -18.42
CA ARG A 6 -7.82 0.79 -18.59
C ARG A 6 -6.92 0.23 -17.49
N LYS A 7 -5.81 0.90 -17.17
CA LYS A 7 -4.90 0.50 -16.07
C LYS A 7 -5.63 0.47 -14.73
N ILE A 8 -6.40 1.51 -14.40
CA ILE A 8 -7.19 1.55 -13.15
C ILE A 8 -8.24 0.45 -13.10
N ASN A 9 -8.92 0.19 -14.22
CA ASN A 9 -9.92 -0.86 -14.30
C ASN A 9 -9.29 -2.24 -14.08
N ASN A 10 -8.16 -2.52 -14.74
CA ASN A 10 -7.42 -3.77 -14.55
C ASN A 10 -6.95 -3.95 -13.09
N LEU A 11 -6.45 -2.88 -12.45
CA LEU A 11 -6.07 -2.91 -11.04
C LEU A 11 -7.29 -3.10 -10.12
N SER A 12 -8.43 -2.48 -10.46
CA SER A 12 -9.67 -2.65 -9.69
C SER A 12 -10.26 -4.05 -9.83
N SER A 13 -10.10 -4.70 -10.98
CA SER A 13 -10.64 -6.03 -11.29
C SER A 13 -9.66 -7.18 -11.02
N CYS A 14 -8.41 -6.90 -10.66
CA CYS A 14 -7.45 -7.96 -10.37
C CYS A 14 -7.93 -8.83 -9.20
N GLU A 15 -7.63 -10.13 -9.26
CA GLU A 15 -7.91 -11.12 -8.21
C GLU A 15 -6.70 -11.39 -7.32
N GLY A 16 -5.49 -11.12 -7.83
CA GLY A 16 -4.26 -11.28 -7.07
C GLY A 16 -3.07 -10.61 -7.74
N VAL A 17 -1.93 -10.61 -7.05
CA VAL A 17 -0.68 -9.99 -7.50
C VAL A 17 0.52 -10.90 -7.26
N ILE A 18 1.52 -10.79 -8.13
CA ILE A 18 2.82 -11.44 -7.96
C ILE A 18 3.86 -10.33 -7.74
N ASP A 19 4.63 -10.44 -6.68
CA ASP A 19 5.74 -9.53 -6.41
C ASP A 19 6.95 -9.92 -7.27
N LEU A 20 7.35 -9.02 -8.18
CA LEU A 20 8.48 -9.24 -9.07
C LEU A 20 9.82 -9.22 -8.33
N CYS A 21 9.91 -8.57 -7.17
CA CYS A 21 11.11 -8.62 -6.34
C CYS A 21 11.36 -10.02 -5.78
N ASN A 22 10.31 -10.84 -5.67
CA ASN A 22 10.38 -12.21 -5.16
C ASN A 22 10.72 -13.25 -6.25
N VAL A 23 10.94 -12.82 -7.50
CA VAL A 23 11.35 -13.69 -8.61
C VAL A 23 12.85 -13.90 -8.55
N LYS A 24 13.25 -15.17 -8.45
CA LYS A 24 14.66 -15.58 -8.47
C LYS A 24 15.22 -15.59 -9.89
N LYS A 25 14.54 -16.29 -10.80
CA LYS A 25 14.96 -16.42 -12.21
C LYS A 25 13.83 -16.77 -13.15
N ILE A 26 14.01 -16.43 -14.43
CA ILE A 26 13.10 -16.77 -15.53
C ILE A 26 13.86 -17.65 -16.53
N ARG A 27 13.39 -18.88 -16.74
CA ARG A 27 14.11 -19.92 -17.49
C ARG A 27 13.20 -20.71 -18.45
N LYS A 28 13.79 -21.56 -19.28
CA LYS A 28 13.08 -22.56 -20.10
C LYS A 28 12.42 -23.62 -19.21
N VAL A 29 11.40 -24.31 -19.72
CA VAL A 29 10.74 -25.39 -18.99
C VAL A 29 11.65 -26.61 -18.94
N HIS A 30 11.89 -27.14 -17.74
CA HIS A 30 12.52 -28.46 -17.57
C HIS A 30 11.43 -29.52 -17.34
N PRO A 31 11.32 -30.55 -18.20
CA PRO A 31 10.30 -31.59 -18.09
C PRO A 31 10.34 -32.39 -16.77
N GLU A 32 11.51 -32.55 -16.16
CA GLU A 32 11.74 -33.41 -14.99
C GLU A 32 12.04 -32.65 -13.68
N ALA A 33 12.03 -31.32 -13.69
CA ALA A 33 12.41 -30.54 -12.51
C ALA A 33 11.29 -30.56 -11.44
N HIS A 34 11.32 -31.56 -10.56
CA HIS A 34 10.80 -31.39 -9.21
C HIS A 34 11.71 -30.41 -8.45
N VAL A 35 11.11 -29.44 -7.78
CA VAL A 35 11.78 -28.36 -7.01
C VAL A 35 12.85 -28.88 -6.03
N ALA A 36 12.76 -30.16 -5.61
CA ALA A 36 13.63 -30.75 -4.60
C ALA A 36 15.02 -31.23 -5.12
N ASP A 37 15.22 -31.41 -6.43
CA ASP A 37 16.45 -32.01 -6.98
C ASP A 37 17.42 -31.01 -7.60
N MET A 38 17.14 -29.71 -7.54
CA MET A 38 18.03 -28.70 -8.13
C MET A 38 18.97 -28.14 -7.05
N SER A 39 20.20 -28.64 -7.03
CA SER A 39 21.29 -28.18 -6.18
C SER A 39 21.44 -26.66 -6.21
N THR A 40 21.68 -26.09 -5.03
CA THR A 40 21.81 -24.66 -4.72
C THR A 40 23.05 -24.00 -5.33
N GLU A 41 23.76 -24.66 -6.23
CA GLU A 41 25.13 -24.30 -6.66
C GLU A 41 25.22 -23.78 -8.09
N ASP A 42 24.18 -23.88 -8.91
CA ASP A 42 24.13 -23.20 -10.22
C ASP A 42 23.69 -21.74 -10.06
N ASP A 43 24.58 -20.96 -9.47
CA ASP A 43 24.59 -19.49 -9.43
C ASP A 43 25.35 -18.91 -10.65
N SER A 44 25.43 -19.69 -11.74
CA SER A 44 25.85 -19.20 -13.05
C SER A 44 24.76 -18.26 -13.57
N ASN A 45 24.91 -16.97 -13.26
CA ASN A 45 24.07 -15.89 -13.75
C ASN A 45 24.44 -15.52 -15.21
N SER A 46 24.76 -16.52 -16.03
CA SER A 46 25.05 -16.37 -17.45
C SER A 46 23.71 -16.23 -18.21
N GLU A 47 23.17 -15.01 -18.25
CA GLU A 47 22.07 -14.66 -19.16
C GLU A 47 22.36 -15.09 -20.63
N ALA A 48 23.64 -15.27 -20.96
CA ALA A 48 24.13 -15.72 -22.26
C ALA A 48 23.98 -17.23 -22.55
N GLU A 49 23.99 -18.11 -21.55
CA GLU A 49 23.90 -19.57 -21.79
C GLU A 49 22.46 -20.00 -22.10
N ASP A 50 21.48 -19.35 -21.47
CA ASP A 50 20.06 -19.71 -21.62
C ASP A 50 19.45 -19.27 -22.98
N ASP A 51 20.10 -18.33 -23.67
CA ASP A 51 19.72 -17.85 -25.01
C ASP A 51 20.53 -18.52 -26.14
N ALA A 52 21.73 -19.08 -25.86
CA ALA A 52 22.57 -19.76 -26.85
C ALA A 52 22.09 -21.18 -27.21
N GLU A 53 21.32 -21.83 -26.34
CA GLU A 53 20.78 -23.18 -26.56
C GLU A 53 19.37 -23.18 -27.20
N ASP A 54 19.02 -22.19 -28.01
CA ASP A 54 17.74 -22.20 -28.74
C ASP A 54 17.75 -23.12 -29.99
N ASP A 55 18.91 -23.70 -30.35
CA ASP A 55 19.10 -24.35 -31.66
C ASP A 55 19.47 -25.85 -31.63
N VAL A 56 19.59 -26.50 -30.47
CA VAL A 56 20.07 -27.89 -30.42
C VAL A 56 19.13 -28.82 -29.64
N ASN A 57 18.32 -29.56 -30.40
CA ASN A 57 17.62 -30.79 -30.03
C ASN A 57 16.61 -30.72 -28.86
N ALA A 58 15.37 -30.31 -29.17
CA ALA A 58 14.20 -30.75 -28.41
C ALA A 58 13.41 -31.79 -29.22
N SER A 59 13.85 -33.05 -29.14
CA SER A 59 13.02 -34.19 -29.48
C SER A 59 11.91 -34.31 -28.45
N GLY A 60 10.66 -34.03 -28.85
CA GLY A 60 9.47 -34.38 -28.07
C GLY A 60 8.74 -33.20 -27.41
N ASP A 61 7.60 -32.86 -28.01
CA ASP A 61 6.47 -32.10 -27.46
C ASP A 61 6.48 -30.56 -27.63
N SER A 62 5.65 -30.07 -28.58
CA SER A 62 5.58 -28.67 -29.03
C SER A 62 5.16 -27.67 -27.94
N VAL A 63 4.61 -28.17 -26.83
CA VAL A 63 4.10 -27.36 -25.72
C VAL A 63 5.24 -26.76 -24.90
N TYR A 64 6.33 -27.49 -24.68
CA TYR A 64 7.48 -27.01 -23.89
C TYR A 64 8.26 -25.93 -24.62
N ASP A 65 8.35 -26.02 -25.94
CA ASP A 65 9.05 -25.08 -26.79
C ASP A 65 8.42 -23.67 -26.76
N LYS A 66 7.12 -23.58 -26.49
CA LYS A 66 6.37 -22.32 -26.32
C LYS A 66 6.21 -21.89 -24.87
N SER A 67 6.70 -22.67 -23.91
CA SER A 67 6.48 -22.43 -22.49
C SER A 67 7.75 -21.93 -21.80
N PHE A 68 7.57 -21.20 -20.70
CA PHE A 68 8.67 -20.73 -19.84
C PHE A 68 8.27 -20.78 -18.37
N GLU A 69 9.26 -20.76 -17.48
CA GLU A 69 9.06 -20.83 -16.02
C GLU A 69 9.56 -19.58 -15.32
N ILE A 70 8.79 -19.12 -14.34
CA ILE A 70 9.17 -18.09 -13.37
C ILE A 70 9.42 -18.80 -12.04
N VAL A 71 10.65 -18.78 -11.56
CA VAL A 71 11.06 -19.39 -10.29
C VAL A 71 11.05 -18.32 -9.21
N LEU A 72 10.33 -18.56 -8.12
CA LEU A 72 10.21 -17.66 -6.97
C LEU A 72 11.20 -18.04 -5.85
N ASN A 73 11.56 -17.09 -4.98
CA ASN A 73 12.48 -17.33 -3.86
C ASN A 73 11.92 -18.34 -2.83
N ASN A 74 10.60 -18.51 -2.76
CA ASN A 74 9.96 -19.47 -1.86
C ASN A 74 10.07 -20.94 -2.34
N GLY A 75 10.66 -21.16 -3.51
CA GLY A 75 10.82 -22.46 -4.17
C GLY A 75 9.63 -22.85 -5.04
N LEU A 76 8.62 -22.00 -5.19
CA LEU A 76 7.51 -22.28 -6.13
C LEU A 76 7.88 -21.81 -7.54
N LEU A 77 7.23 -22.41 -8.53
CA LEU A 77 7.38 -22.06 -9.94
C LEU A 77 6.04 -21.77 -10.59
N VAL A 78 6.05 -20.86 -11.56
CA VAL A 78 4.91 -20.55 -12.43
C VAL A 78 5.28 -20.93 -13.84
N ARG A 79 4.53 -21.86 -14.44
CA ARG A 79 4.72 -22.25 -15.84
C ARG A 79 3.68 -21.55 -16.70
N LEU A 80 4.14 -20.82 -17.71
CA LEU A 80 3.29 -20.07 -18.64
C LEU A 80 3.57 -20.52 -20.07
N GLN A 81 2.52 -20.61 -20.88
CA GLN A 81 2.60 -20.95 -22.31
C GLN A 81 2.32 -19.70 -23.15
N ALA A 82 3.26 -19.36 -24.04
CA ALA A 82 3.08 -18.29 -25.02
C ALA A 82 2.39 -18.81 -26.30
N TYR A 83 1.89 -17.88 -27.12
CA TYR A 83 1.26 -18.20 -28.40
C TYR A 83 2.24 -18.81 -29.41
N ASP A 84 3.44 -18.22 -29.53
CA ASP A 84 4.52 -18.65 -30.40
C ASP A 84 5.90 -18.49 -29.72
N LYS A 85 6.95 -19.00 -30.37
CA LYS A 85 8.33 -18.93 -29.86
C LYS A 85 8.85 -17.49 -29.78
N GLN A 86 8.42 -16.63 -30.69
CA GLN A 86 8.83 -15.22 -30.71
C GLN A 86 8.26 -14.48 -29.50
N THR A 87 6.98 -14.66 -29.20
CA THR A 87 6.32 -14.11 -28.02
C THR A 87 6.92 -14.66 -26.74
N LYS A 88 7.29 -15.96 -26.69
CA LYS A 88 8.04 -16.53 -25.56
C LYS A 88 9.34 -15.75 -25.30
N ARG A 89 10.16 -15.54 -26.33
CA ARG A 89 11.43 -14.81 -26.22
C ARG A 89 11.21 -13.37 -25.74
N GLU A 90 10.22 -12.69 -26.31
CA GLU A 90 9.86 -11.32 -25.90
C GLU A 90 9.43 -11.25 -24.42
N TRP A 91 8.58 -12.18 -23.98
CA TRP A 91 8.15 -12.27 -22.58
C TRP A 91 9.34 -12.52 -21.65
N LYS A 92 10.22 -13.48 -21.97
CA LYS A 92 11.43 -13.74 -21.18
C LYS A 92 12.29 -12.48 -21.05
N GLN A 93 12.61 -11.82 -22.17
CA GLN A 93 13.47 -10.65 -22.20
C GLN A 93 12.88 -9.48 -21.39
N ARG A 94 11.61 -9.14 -21.63
CA ARG A 94 10.95 -8.02 -20.94
C ARG A 94 10.74 -8.29 -19.45
N LEU A 95 10.35 -9.51 -19.09
CA LEU A 95 10.17 -9.86 -17.68
C LEU A 95 11.50 -9.84 -16.92
N ARG A 96 12.60 -10.33 -17.52
CA ARG A 96 13.95 -10.22 -16.92
C ARG A 96 14.33 -8.77 -16.67
N ALA A 97 14.16 -7.91 -17.68
CA ALA A 97 14.43 -6.48 -17.55
C ALA A 97 13.57 -5.82 -16.44
N LEU A 98 12.29 -6.19 -16.34
CA LEU A 98 11.39 -5.70 -15.29
C LEU A 98 11.79 -6.18 -13.89
N VAL A 99 12.12 -7.46 -13.72
CA VAL A 99 12.59 -8.02 -12.44
C VAL A 99 13.84 -7.28 -11.97
N LYS A 100 14.84 -7.16 -12.85
CA LYS A 100 16.09 -6.42 -12.56
C LYS A 100 15.82 -4.96 -12.20
N TYR A 101 14.96 -4.29 -12.96
CA TYR A 101 14.59 -2.91 -12.68
C TYR A 101 13.93 -2.75 -11.31
N TRP A 102 12.94 -3.59 -10.98
CA TRP A 102 12.19 -3.47 -9.73
C TRP A 102 13.02 -3.84 -8.50
N GLN A 103 13.89 -4.84 -8.60
CA GLN A 103 14.86 -5.16 -7.55
C GLN A 103 15.78 -3.97 -7.29
N ASN A 104 16.42 -3.43 -8.33
CA ASN A 104 17.31 -2.27 -8.19
C ASN A 104 16.57 -1.03 -7.67
N ARG A 105 15.34 -0.79 -8.14
CA ARG A 105 14.51 0.33 -7.71
C ARG A 105 14.14 0.21 -6.23
N HIS A 106 13.81 -1.00 -5.77
CA HIS A 106 13.49 -1.27 -4.37
C HIS A 106 14.71 -1.05 -3.47
N THR A 107 15.87 -1.60 -3.85
CA THR A 107 17.14 -1.39 -3.13
C THR A 107 17.49 0.09 -3.05
N TYR A 108 17.41 0.82 -4.17
CA TYR A 108 17.67 2.26 -4.21
C TYR A 108 16.73 3.06 -3.30
N ASP A 109 15.42 2.75 -3.30
CA ASP A 109 14.47 3.43 -2.42
C ASP A 109 14.77 3.17 -0.93
N MET A 110 15.22 1.97 -0.59
CA MET A 110 15.62 1.63 0.77
C MET A 110 16.93 2.31 1.19
N GLU A 111 17.93 2.33 0.32
CA GLU A 111 19.20 3.04 0.53
C GLU A 111 18.97 4.54 0.72
N LEU A 112 18.16 5.15 -0.15
CA LEU A 112 17.80 6.56 -0.04
C LEU A 112 17.08 6.87 1.29
N LEU A 113 16.18 5.97 1.74
CA LEU A 113 15.51 6.12 3.03
C LEU A 113 16.50 6.07 4.21
N LYS A 114 17.44 5.11 4.19
CA LYS A 114 18.51 4.98 5.18
C LYS A 114 19.43 6.21 5.17
N ASP A 115 19.76 6.73 3.99
CA ASP A 115 20.63 7.89 3.81
C ASP A 115 20.04 9.17 4.35
N VAL A 116 18.77 9.44 4.03
CA VAL A 116 18.04 10.60 4.56
C VAL A 116 17.97 10.53 6.08
N ARG A 117 17.66 9.34 6.64
CA ARG A 117 17.63 9.13 8.09
C ARG A 117 18.99 9.42 8.72
N ARG A 118 20.06 8.81 8.21
CA ARG A 118 21.44 9.01 8.67
C ARG A 118 21.86 10.49 8.63
N GLN A 119 21.54 11.20 7.54
CA GLN A 119 21.81 12.63 7.44
C GLN A 119 21.06 13.44 8.52
N ASN A 120 19.81 13.10 8.80
CA ASN A 120 19.01 13.79 9.81
C ASN A 120 19.52 13.52 11.22
N LEU A 121 19.87 12.27 11.56
CA LEU A 121 20.50 11.92 12.84
C LEU A 121 21.78 12.72 13.06
N ASN A 122 22.65 12.78 12.05
CA ASN A 122 23.91 13.53 12.12
C ASN A 122 23.70 15.04 12.27
N ARG A 123 22.74 15.63 11.54
CA ARG A 123 22.46 17.08 11.59
C ARG A 123 21.83 17.52 12.90
N LEU A 124 20.97 16.68 13.47
CA LEU A 124 20.32 16.94 14.75
C LEU A 124 21.19 16.51 15.94
N GLN A 125 22.28 15.76 15.69
CA GLN A 125 23.16 15.18 16.72
C GLN A 125 22.41 14.28 17.69
N ILE A 126 21.54 13.44 17.15
CA ILE A 126 20.69 12.53 17.92
C ILE A 126 20.93 11.10 17.46
N ASP A 127 20.68 10.15 18.35
CA ASP A 127 20.68 8.73 18.05
C ASP A 127 19.27 8.25 17.64
N GLU A 128 19.17 6.97 17.28
CA GLU A 128 17.90 6.35 16.87
C GLU A 128 16.87 6.31 18.02
N GLU A 129 17.33 6.19 19.27
CA GLU A 129 16.42 6.21 20.43
C GLU A 129 15.80 7.59 20.62
N THR A 130 16.63 8.63 20.61
CA THR A 130 16.15 10.02 20.73
C THR A 130 15.33 10.42 19.50
N GLU A 131 15.63 9.91 18.30
CA GLU A 131 14.81 10.10 17.09
C GLU A 131 13.37 9.60 17.30
N ALA A 132 13.19 8.45 17.95
CA ALA A 132 11.86 7.91 18.22
C ALA A 132 11.05 8.82 19.15
N VAL A 133 11.69 9.57 20.07
CA VAL A 133 11.02 10.52 20.97
C VAL A 133 10.81 11.89 20.30
N ILE A 134 11.84 12.42 19.65
CA ILE A 134 11.79 13.70 18.91
C ILE A 134 10.75 13.61 17.79
N GLY A 135 10.70 12.50 17.07
CA GLY A 135 9.71 12.28 16.01
C GLY A 135 8.25 12.35 16.48
N GLN A 136 8.01 12.27 17.79
CA GLN A 136 6.67 12.30 18.40
C GLN A 136 6.30 13.68 18.92
N PHE A 137 7.21 14.29 19.67
CA PHE A 137 6.91 15.47 20.49
C PHE A 137 7.63 16.74 20.02
N ALA A 138 8.54 16.63 19.06
CA ALA A 138 9.35 17.76 18.69
C ALA A 138 8.53 18.87 18.04
N LYS A 139 8.81 20.09 18.47
CA LYS A 139 8.26 21.30 17.87
C LYS A 139 8.95 21.56 16.54
N LYS A 140 8.26 22.26 15.62
CA LYS A 140 8.79 22.58 14.29
C LYS A 140 10.19 23.22 14.31
N TRP A 141 10.49 24.04 15.32
CA TRP A 141 11.79 24.70 15.46
C TRP A 141 12.93 23.75 15.86
N GLU A 142 12.63 22.66 16.58
CA GLU A 142 13.62 21.65 16.98
C GLU A 142 14.09 20.80 15.79
N VAL A 143 13.22 20.59 14.81
CA VAL A 143 13.49 19.79 13.59
C VAL A 143 13.80 20.63 12.36
N THR A 144 14.01 21.94 12.48
CA THR A 144 14.17 22.84 11.32
C THR A 144 15.41 22.51 10.46
N LYS A 145 16.43 21.87 11.04
CA LYS A 145 17.65 21.46 10.31
C LYS A 145 17.52 20.14 9.56
N SER A 146 16.40 19.42 9.74
CA SER A 146 16.15 18.14 9.07
C SER A 146 15.90 18.32 7.58
N VAL A 147 16.15 17.26 6.82
CA VAL A 147 16.01 17.19 5.36
C VAL A 147 14.98 16.13 5.01
N ALA A 148 14.20 16.42 3.98
CA ALA A 148 13.34 15.45 3.31
C ALA A 148 13.80 15.29 1.85
N SER A 149 13.73 14.06 1.32
CA SER A 149 14.03 13.80 -0.08
C SER A 149 12.77 13.90 -0.94
N ALA A 150 12.81 14.70 -2.00
CA ALA A 150 11.70 14.81 -2.95
C ALA A 150 11.44 13.50 -3.71
N GLU A 151 12.45 12.64 -3.87
CA GLU A 151 12.32 11.34 -4.53
C GLU A 151 11.49 10.34 -3.69
N LEU A 152 11.59 10.41 -2.36
CA LEU A 152 10.81 9.58 -1.44
C LEU A 152 9.34 10.02 -1.34
N TYR A 153 9.11 11.33 -1.45
CA TYR A 153 7.80 12.00 -1.32
C TYR A 153 7.26 12.51 -2.66
N ASN A 154 7.40 11.69 -3.72
CA ASN A 154 6.99 12.01 -5.09
C ASN A 154 5.46 11.83 -5.34
N MET A 155 4.61 12.42 -4.51
CA MET A 155 3.14 12.27 -4.59
C MET A 155 2.51 13.35 -5.48
N CYS A 156 1.92 12.93 -6.60
CA CYS A 156 1.23 13.80 -7.55
C CYS A 156 -0.27 13.84 -7.23
N GLY A 157 -0.74 14.88 -6.53
CA GLY A 157 -2.17 15.06 -6.22
C GLY A 157 -3.02 15.63 -7.36
N ILE A 158 -2.39 16.24 -8.36
CA ILE A 158 -3.09 17.05 -9.39
C ILE A 158 -3.36 16.24 -10.66
N SER A 159 -2.39 15.43 -11.11
CA SER A 159 -2.36 14.96 -12.51
C SER A 159 -2.45 13.45 -12.70
N CYS A 160 -2.94 12.67 -11.71
CA CYS A 160 -3.16 11.22 -11.91
C CYS A 160 -1.91 10.53 -12.53
N CYS A 161 -0.72 10.98 -12.14
CA CYS A 161 0.52 10.77 -12.90
C CYS A 161 0.93 9.29 -13.01
N ARG A 162 0.48 8.46 -12.06
CA ARG A 162 0.79 7.03 -11.96
C ARG A 162 -0.45 6.25 -11.55
N ALA A 163 -0.61 5.04 -12.08
CA ALA A 163 -1.75 4.18 -11.74
C ALA A 163 -1.63 3.55 -10.34
N ILE A 164 -0.39 3.34 -9.85
CA ILE A 164 -0.10 2.89 -8.49
C ILE A 164 0.60 4.04 -7.78
N HIS A 165 -0.04 4.58 -6.75
CA HIS A 165 0.51 5.70 -5.97
C HIS A 165 1.50 5.23 -4.93
N MET A 166 1.21 4.14 -4.24
CA MET A 166 2.10 3.59 -3.23
C MET A 166 1.79 2.11 -3.09
N SER A 167 2.81 1.29 -2.85
CA SER A 167 2.64 -0.13 -2.57
C SER A 167 3.63 -0.55 -1.51
N GLY A 168 3.21 -1.45 -0.62
CA GLY A 168 4.08 -1.95 0.43
C GLY A 168 3.33 -2.75 1.47
N PRO A 169 4.07 -3.41 2.37
CA PRO A 169 3.50 -4.20 3.44
C PRO A 169 2.94 -3.29 4.54
N LEU A 170 1.75 -3.62 5.03
CA LEU A 170 1.16 -3.03 6.23
C LEU A 170 0.57 -4.15 7.10
N TYR A 171 0.49 -3.90 8.40
CA TYR A 171 -0.23 -4.76 9.31
C TYR A 171 -1.62 -4.19 9.54
N ARG A 172 -2.64 -4.94 9.14
CA ARG A 172 -4.04 -4.53 9.23
C ARG A 172 -4.68 -5.12 10.49
N LYS A 173 -5.44 -4.30 11.20
CA LYS A 173 -6.34 -4.71 12.28
C LYS A 173 -7.77 -4.24 11.93
N PRO A 174 -8.63 -5.13 11.39
CA PRO A 174 -9.94 -4.75 10.84
C PRO A 174 -11.02 -4.39 11.88
N ARG A 175 -10.83 -4.78 13.15
CA ARG A 175 -11.75 -4.52 14.26
C ARG A 175 -10.95 -4.26 15.54
N LEU A 176 -11.57 -3.56 16.50
CA LEU A 176 -10.95 -3.21 17.77
C LEU A 176 -10.35 -4.41 18.55
N HIS A 177 -11.04 -5.54 18.58
CA HIS A 177 -10.59 -6.78 19.25
C HIS A 177 -9.89 -7.78 18.32
N SER A 178 -9.65 -7.42 17.05
CA SER A 178 -8.94 -8.30 16.12
C SER A 178 -7.42 -8.19 16.29
N VAL A 179 -6.71 -9.22 15.83
CA VAL A 179 -5.23 -9.22 15.78
C VAL A 179 -4.74 -8.54 14.50
N PHE A 180 -3.50 -8.07 14.53
CA PHE A 180 -2.82 -7.57 13.35
C PHE A 180 -2.48 -8.70 12.38
N THR A 181 -2.79 -8.49 11.10
CA THR A 181 -2.47 -9.42 10.01
C THR A 181 -1.65 -8.71 8.94
N ALA A 182 -0.50 -9.29 8.56
CA ALA A 182 0.31 -8.78 7.46
C ALA A 182 -0.49 -8.81 6.14
N THR A 183 -0.54 -7.65 5.48
CA THR A 183 -1.31 -7.41 4.27
C THR A 183 -0.47 -6.56 3.32
N GLN A 184 -0.36 -6.97 2.07
CA GLN A 184 0.22 -6.12 1.04
C GLN A 184 -0.83 -5.12 0.60
N CYS A 185 -0.49 -3.83 0.69
CA CYS A 185 -1.41 -2.75 0.35
C CYS A 185 -0.95 -2.09 -0.95
N VAL A 186 -1.90 -1.76 -1.82
CA VAL A 186 -1.65 -1.02 -3.06
C VAL A 186 -2.64 0.14 -3.14
N LEU A 187 -2.12 1.35 -3.05
CA LEU A 187 -2.88 2.58 -3.22
C LEU A 187 -3.02 2.88 -4.72
N VAL A 188 -4.25 2.88 -5.20
CA VAL A 188 -4.63 3.28 -6.54
C VAL A 188 -5.55 4.50 -6.47
N PRO A 189 -5.79 5.20 -7.58
CA PRO A 189 -6.68 6.36 -7.59
C PRO A 189 -8.04 6.08 -6.95
N GLY A 190 -8.31 6.73 -5.81
CA GLY A 190 -9.56 6.62 -5.05
C GLY A 190 -9.82 5.30 -4.31
N LYS A 191 -8.92 4.32 -4.36
CA LYS A 191 -9.11 3.02 -3.67
C LYS A 191 -7.80 2.52 -3.07
N LEU A 192 -7.90 1.85 -1.92
CA LEU A 192 -6.82 1.08 -1.31
C LEU A 192 -7.13 -0.41 -1.45
N LEU A 193 -6.31 -1.11 -2.24
CA LEU A 193 -6.43 -2.55 -2.48
C LEU A 193 -5.62 -3.31 -1.43
N LEU A 194 -6.21 -4.37 -0.87
CA LEU A 194 -5.61 -5.18 0.19
C LEU A 194 -5.41 -6.62 -0.31
N PHE A 195 -4.19 -7.13 -0.21
CA PHE A 195 -3.81 -8.48 -0.64
C PHE A 195 -3.23 -9.29 0.53
N ALA A 196 -3.57 -10.58 0.58
CA ALA A 196 -3.12 -11.50 1.61
C ALA A 196 -1.65 -11.85 1.42
N THR A 197 -0.81 -11.51 2.39
CA THR A 197 0.62 -11.87 2.34
C THR A 197 0.84 -13.34 2.73
N THR A 198 0.02 -13.86 3.66
CA THR A 198 0.12 -15.27 4.09
C THR A 198 -1.24 -15.94 3.96
N LEU A 199 -1.30 -17.06 3.24
CA LEU A 199 -2.44 -17.97 3.31
C LEU A 199 -2.14 -19.04 4.36
N ARG A 200 -3.15 -19.41 5.13
CA ARG A 200 -3.05 -20.45 6.16
C ARG A 200 -4.06 -21.55 5.89
N THR A 201 -3.69 -22.78 6.18
CA THR A 201 -4.63 -23.90 6.21
C THR A 201 -5.65 -23.74 7.33
N LYS A 202 -6.74 -24.52 7.32
CA LYS A 202 -7.68 -24.62 8.45
C LYS A 202 -7.00 -25.00 9.77
N THR A 203 -5.84 -25.67 9.69
CA THR A 203 -4.99 -26.05 10.83
C THR A 203 -3.97 -24.99 11.25
N GLY A 204 -3.95 -23.83 10.58
CA GLY A 204 -3.11 -22.67 10.92
C GLY A 204 -1.70 -22.69 10.34
N ARG A 205 -1.32 -23.71 9.55
CA ARG A 205 0.00 -23.79 8.91
C ARG A 205 0.10 -22.81 7.75
N THR A 206 1.23 -22.12 7.62
CA THR A 206 1.50 -21.21 6.51
C THR A 206 1.66 -21.99 5.22
N LEU A 207 0.88 -21.62 4.21
CA LEU A 207 0.98 -22.15 2.85
C LEU A 207 1.91 -21.25 2.05
N LYS A 208 2.87 -21.88 1.36
CA LYS A 208 3.65 -21.19 0.33
C LYS A 208 2.72 -20.94 -0.86
N ASN A 209 2.61 -19.70 -1.30
CA ASN A 209 1.78 -19.34 -2.44
C ASN A 209 2.58 -18.59 -3.50
N ILE A 210 2.14 -18.73 -4.74
CA ILE A 210 2.74 -18.10 -5.91
C ILE A 210 2.37 -16.61 -5.97
N HIS A 211 1.11 -16.32 -5.69
CA HIS A 211 0.52 -14.98 -5.75
C HIS A 211 -0.14 -14.64 -4.42
N GLN A 212 -0.39 -13.35 -4.24
CA GLN A 212 -1.12 -12.80 -3.11
C GLN A 212 -2.56 -12.54 -3.54
N ASP A 213 -3.51 -13.20 -2.87
CA ASP A 213 -4.93 -13.08 -3.17
C ASP A 213 -5.48 -11.74 -2.69
N LYS A 214 -6.34 -11.13 -3.48
CA LYS A 214 -7.05 -9.91 -3.10
C LYS A 214 -8.08 -10.22 -2.02
N MET A 215 -7.93 -9.55 -0.88
CA MET A 215 -8.81 -9.73 0.27
C MET A 215 -9.98 -8.75 0.27
N ASP A 216 -9.68 -7.47 0.10
CA ASP A 216 -10.64 -6.39 0.35
C ASP A 216 -10.23 -5.12 -0.41
N VAL A 217 -11.21 -4.24 -0.62
CA VAL A 217 -11.02 -2.96 -1.30
C VAL A 217 -11.67 -1.87 -0.47
N ILE A 218 -10.87 -0.90 -0.03
CA ILE A 218 -11.36 0.26 0.68
C ILE A 218 -11.50 1.39 -0.32
N ASP A 219 -12.74 1.81 -0.58
CA ASP A 219 -13.04 3.05 -1.30
C ASP A 219 -12.69 4.23 -0.39
N LEU A 220 -11.84 5.13 -0.88
CA LEU A 220 -11.36 6.29 -0.13
C LEU A 220 -12.35 7.47 -0.18
N ASN A 221 -13.43 7.35 -0.94
CA ASN A 221 -14.46 8.37 -0.96
C ASN A 221 -15.16 8.50 0.41
N GLU A 222 -15.30 9.72 0.92
CA GLU A 222 -15.85 10.04 2.25
C GLU A 222 -15.13 9.31 3.42
N CYS A 223 -13.87 8.88 3.21
CA CYS A 223 -13.04 8.35 4.29
C CYS A 223 -12.38 9.48 5.07
N TYR A 224 -12.22 9.24 6.37
CA TYR A 224 -11.43 10.09 7.26
C TYR A 224 -10.17 9.34 7.67
N LEU A 225 -9.07 10.09 7.75
CA LEU A 225 -7.75 9.58 8.10
C LEU A 225 -7.25 10.30 9.34
N TYR A 226 -6.83 9.53 10.34
CA TYR A 226 -6.11 10.05 11.50
C TYR A 226 -4.94 9.13 11.83
N SER A 227 -3.92 9.69 12.49
CA SER A 227 -2.69 8.95 12.79
C SER A 227 -2.02 9.45 14.08
N GLY A 228 -1.02 8.71 14.56
CA GLY A 228 -0.29 9.05 15.78
C GLY A 228 -1.14 8.83 17.03
N LEU A 229 -0.99 9.70 18.04
CA LEU A 229 -1.64 9.60 19.36
C LEU A 229 -3.17 9.44 19.28
N LEU A 230 -3.82 9.93 18.24
CA LEU A 230 -5.27 9.76 18.05
C LEU A 230 -5.70 8.29 17.88
N THR A 231 -4.76 7.41 17.51
CA THR A 231 -5.00 5.98 17.31
C THR A 231 -4.92 5.15 18.59
N GLU A 232 -4.56 5.78 19.72
CA GLU A 232 -4.38 5.13 21.02
C GLU A 232 -5.63 4.32 21.42
N ASN A 233 -6.81 4.92 21.28
CA ASN A 233 -8.09 4.29 21.64
C ASN A 233 -8.45 3.08 20.75
N ASP A 234 -7.88 2.97 19.55
CA ASP A 234 -8.10 1.85 18.64
C ASP A 234 -7.17 0.65 18.92
N LEU A 235 -6.21 0.82 19.84
CA LEU A 235 -5.20 -0.17 20.22
C LEU A 235 -5.46 -0.71 21.63
N LEU A 236 -6.32 -1.72 21.73
CA LEU A 236 -6.74 -2.32 23.02
C LEU A 236 -5.59 -2.90 23.86
N TYR A 237 -4.54 -3.42 23.22
CA TYR A 237 -3.39 -4.05 23.88
C TYR A 237 -2.18 -3.15 23.69
N GLN A 238 -2.10 -2.09 24.48
CA GLN A 238 -0.86 -1.34 24.66
C GLN A 238 -0.05 -1.97 25.79
N ASN A 239 1.27 -1.86 25.71
CA ASN A 239 2.17 -2.02 26.86
C ASN A 239 2.20 -3.42 27.49
N GLN A 240 2.29 -4.48 26.69
CA GLN A 240 2.59 -5.83 27.23
C GLN A 240 4.09 -6.08 27.41
N THR A 241 4.95 -5.29 26.77
CA THR A 241 6.41 -5.42 26.86
C THR A 241 6.95 -4.36 27.80
N PHE A 242 7.33 -4.79 29.01
CA PHE A 242 8.07 -3.96 29.95
C PHE A 242 9.57 -4.11 29.66
N ASP A 243 10.22 -3.01 29.27
CA ASP A 243 11.68 -2.94 29.21
C ASP A 243 12.21 -2.49 30.57
N ALA A 244 12.84 -3.41 31.30
CA ALA A 244 13.43 -3.11 32.61
C ALA A 244 14.62 -2.14 32.53
N SER A 245 15.26 -2.03 31.36
CA SER A 245 16.42 -1.16 31.15
C SER A 245 16.04 0.29 30.88
N ASN A 246 14.84 0.52 30.32
CA ASN A 246 14.33 1.86 29.98
C ASN A 246 12.88 2.04 30.49
N PRO A 247 12.70 2.36 31.79
CA PRO A 247 11.37 2.59 32.34
C PRO A 247 10.72 3.81 31.67
N GLY A 248 9.54 3.60 31.07
CA GLY A 248 8.78 4.62 30.34
C GLY A 248 8.88 4.51 28.81
N HIS A 249 9.73 3.62 28.29
CA HIS A 249 9.73 3.25 26.88
C HIS A 249 9.10 1.86 26.74
N HIS A 250 7.99 1.75 26.02
CA HIS A 250 7.24 0.49 25.95
C HIS A 250 7.52 -0.30 24.66
N ALA A 251 8.09 0.35 23.64
CA ALA A 251 8.48 -0.29 22.41
C ALA A 251 9.91 -0.87 22.48
N LEU A 252 9.99 -2.19 22.29
CA LEU A 252 11.27 -2.88 22.06
C LEU A 252 11.84 -2.49 20.68
N PRO A 253 13.18 -2.40 20.54
CA PRO A 253 13.82 -2.26 19.24
C PRO A 253 13.40 -3.38 18.28
N ARG A 254 13.03 -3.01 17.06
CA ARG A 254 12.64 -3.93 15.98
C ARG A 254 13.63 -3.82 14.83
N MET A 255 13.97 -4.97 14.23
CA MET A 255 14.78 -5.05 13.02
C MET A 255 14.07 -5.90 11.98
N TRP A 256 14.07 -5.44 10.73
CA TRP A 256 13.55 -6.20 9.59
C TRP A 256 14.73 -6.68 8.76
N MET A 257 14.92 -8.00 8.73
CA MET A 257 16.10 -8.63 8.11
C MET A 257 16.17 -8.43 6.60
N ASP A 258 15.03 -8.36 5.93
CA ASP A 258 14.98 -8.25 4.46
C ASP A 258 15.62 -6.94 3.96
N ASP A 259 15.41 -5.85 4.70
CA ASP A 259 15.81 -4.49 4.32
C ASP A 259 16.86 -3.89 5.26
N GLU A 260 17.30 -4.62 6.29
CA GLU A 260 18.11 -4.15 7.42
C GLU A 260 17.59 -2.82 8.01
N TRP A 261 16.27 -2.67 8.08
CA TRP A 261 15.64 -1.50 8.66
C TRP A 261 15.51 -1.69 10.17
N THR A 262 15.78 -0.65 10.96
CA THR A 262 15.62 -0.64 12.42
C THR A 262 14.55 0.38 12.83
N SER A 263 13.81 0.13 13.90
CA SER A 263 12.89 1.11 14.48
C SER A 263 12.70 0.86 15.96
N ARG A 264 12.70 1.93 16.75
CA ARG A 264 12.27 1.97 18.15
C ARG A 264 10.96 2.72 18.34
N ASP A 265 10.21 2.96 17.26
CA ASP A 265 8.97 3.73 17.33
C ASP A 265 7.90 3.01 18.17
N GLU A 266 7.13 3.79 18.92
CA GLU A 266 5.93 3.30 19.59
C GLU A 266 4.88 2.78 18.61
N ASP A 267 4.09 1.79 19.03
CA ASP A 267 3.05 1.18 18.21
C ASP A 267 2.04 2.23 17.72
N VAL A 268 1.61 3.12 18.62
CA VAL A 268 0.69 4.24 18.33
C VAL A 268 1.24 5.15 17.22
N MET A 269 2.56 5.32 17.17
CA MET A 269 3.24 6.24 16.25
C MET A 269 3.60 5.61 14.91
N SER A 270 3.54 4.29 14.81
CA SER A 270 3.60 3.54 13.56
C SER A 270 2.20 3.22 13.00
N CYS A 271 1.13 3.63 13.68
CA CYS A 271 -0.25 3.38 13.29
C CYS A 271 -0.94 4.59 12.63
N PHE A 272 -1.87 4.28 11.74
CA PHE A 272 -2.88 5.19 11.22
C PHE A 272 -4.22 4.45 11.09
N VAL A 273 -5.31 5.20 11.11
CA VAL A 273 -6.66 4.63 11.02
C VAL A 273 -7.41 5.26 9.87
N LEU A 274 -8.00 4.38 9.06
CA LEU A 274 -8.99 4.74 8.07
C LEU A 274 -10.38 4.49 8.64
N TRP A 275 -11.12 5.57 8.82
CA TRP A 275 -12.50 5.54 9.24
C TRP A 275 -13.41 5.80 8.04
N ARG A 276 -14.47 4.99 7.92
CA ARG A 276 -15.51 5.19 6.90
C ARG A 276 -16.91 5.06 7.51
N PRO A 277 -17.90 5.82 7.03
CA PRO A 277 -19.28 5.70 7.49
C PRO A 277 -19.90 4.36 7.01
N LEU A 278 -20.60 3.61 7.89
CA LEU A 278 -21.38 2.42 7.46
C LEU A 278 -22.69 2.83 6.80
N ASN A 279 -23.38 3.81 7.38
CA ASN A 279 -24.70 4.23 6.96
C ASN A 279 -24.61 5.64 6.38
N LYS A 280 -25.05 5.78 5.14
CA LYS A 280 -25.20 7.09 4.53
C LYS A 280 -26.67 7.49 4.61
N GLY A 281 -26.98 8.48 5.44
CA GLY A 281 -28.33 9.01 5.57
C GLY A 281 -28.74 9.79 4.31
N TRP A 282 -30.03 9.81 4.01
CA TRP A 282 -30.57 10.69 2.97
C TRP A 282 -30.84 12.06 3.56
N PHE A 283 -30.10 13.07 3.11
CA PHE A 283 -30.29 14.46 3.48
C PHE A 283 -30.96 15.22 2.33
N ARG A 284 -32.04 15.94 2.61
CA ARG A 284 -32.68 16.82 1.61
C ARG A 284 -31.99 18.18 1.67
N SER A 285 -31.22 18.52 0.65
CA SER A 285 -30.68 19.87 0.53
C SER A 285 -31.75 20.77 -0.11
N PRO A 286 -32.17 21.88 0.54
CA PRO A 286 -32.92 22.92 -0.16
C PRO A 286 -32.00 23.55 -1.22
N LYS A 287 -32.51 23.74 -2.44
CA LYS A 287 -31.81 24.53 -3.47
C LYS A 287 -31.71 25.96 -2.92
N MET A 288 -30.49 26.45 -2.68
CA MET A 288 -30.22 27.89 -2.70
C MET A 288 -30.07 28.27 -4.17
N ASP A 289 -31.02 29.06 -4.69
CA ASP A 289 -30.87 29.70 -6.00
C ASP A 289 -29.75 30.74 -5.88
N GLU A 290 -28.61 30.49 -6.50
CA GLU A 290 -27.73 31.57 -6.93
C GLU A 290 -28.33 32.16 -8.22
N GLY A 291 -29.04 33.27 -8.06
CA GLY A 291 -29.41 34.19 -9.14
C GLY A 291 -30.80 33.99 -9.75
N SER A 292 -31.79 34.74 -9.24
CA SER A 292 -32.80 35.35 -10.12
C SER A 292 -33.45 36.52 -9.40
N ASP A 293 -33.08 37.72 -9.85
CA ASP A 293 -33.91 38.91 -9.77
C ASP A 293 -35.26 38.67 -10.47
N GLY A 294 -36.28 39.43 -10.08
CA GLY A 294 -37.68 39.02 -10.14
C GLY A 294 -38.32 38.81 -11.53
N SER A 295 -39.34 37.96 -11.57
CA SER A 295 -40.68 38.30 -12.09
C SER A 295 -41.64 37.10 -12.10
N GLY A 296 -42.86 37.33 -11.61
CA GLY A 296 -44.12 36.84 -12.17
C GLY A 296 -44.38 35.33 -12.29
N GLY A 297 -45.17 34.81 -11.33
CA GLY A 297 -46.33 33.93 -11.59
C GLY A 297 -46.12 32.59 -12.31
N VAL A 298 -46.39 31.50 -11.60
CA VAL A 298 -47.47 30.51 -11.89
C VAL A 298 -47.26 29.31 -10.97
N GLU A 299 -48.31 28.99 -10.22
CA GLU A 299 -48.43 27.83 -9.33
C GLU A 299 -48.33 26.51 -10.11
N GLY A 300 -47.65 25.52 -9.52
CA GLY A 300 -47.77 24.12 -9.97
C GLY A 300 -46.51 23.47 -10.53
N SER A 301 -45.39 23.47 -9.79
CA SER A 301 -44.35 22.45 -9.99
C SER A 301 -43.57 22.25 -8.70
N GLY A 302 -43.72 21.09 -8.08
CA GLY A 302 -43.05 20.72 -6.83
C GLY A 302 -41.53 20.86 -6.98
N LYS A 303 -40.95 21.85 -6.30
CA LYS A 303 -39.51 22.08 -6.20
C LYS A 303 -38.84 20.85 -5.60
N LYS A 304 -38.39 19.91 -6.43
CA LYS A 304 -37.74 18.66 -6.00
C LYS A 304 -36.42 18.99 -5.31
N ALA A 305 -36.42 18.93 -3.97
CA ALA A 305 -35.20 19.03 -3.16
C ALA A 305 -34.20 17.95 -3.60
N ARG A 306 -32.92 18.33 -3.75
CA ARG A 306 -31.87 17.38 -4.16
C ARG A 306 -31.58 16.49 -2.95
N LEU A 307 -31.97 15.22 -3.05
CA LEU A 307 -31.66 14.22 -2.05
C LEU A 307 -30.18 13.88 -2.18
N LYS A 308 -29.35 14.40 -1.27
CA LYS A 308 -27.93 14.10 -1.19
C LYS A 308 -27.72 13.08 -0.09
N ARG A 309 -26.95 12.05 -0.39
CA ARG A 309 -26.57 11.03 0.58
C ARG A 309 -25.35 11.57 1.33
N VAL A 310 -25.46 11.84 2.63
CA VAL A 310 -24.42 12.48 3.44
C VAL A 310 -24.12 11.59 4.65
N SER A 311 -22.84 11.46 4.99
CA SER A 311 -22.42 10.85 6.25
C SER A 311 -22.76 11.80 7.39
N GLN A 312 -23.64 11.37 8.29
CA GLN A 312 -23.99 12.17 9.46
C GLN A 312 -22.84 12.06 10.48
N LEU A 313 -22.27 13.21 10.85
CA LEU A 313 -21.24 13.31 11.88
C LEU A 313 -21.80 12.74 13.20
N GLY A 314 -21.11 11.76 13.79
CA GLY A 314 -21.56 11.03 14.99
C GLY A 314 -22.22 9.66 14.74
N THR A 315 -22.24 9.16 13.49
CA THR A 315 -22.74 7.80 13.20
C THR A 315 -21.69 6.71 13.45
N THR A 316 -22.15 5.48 13.71
CA THR A 316 -21.30 4.29 13.82
C THR A 316 -20.58 4.02 12.49
N GLY A 317 -19.29 4.30 12.44
CA GLY A 317 -18.42 4.00 11.31
C GLY A 317 -17.60 2.74 11.49
N ARG A 318 -16.90 2.33 10.43
CA ARG A 318 -15.92 1.24 10.46
C ARG A 318 -14.54 1.88 10.49
N SER A 319 -13.84 1.73 11.60
CA SER A 319 -12.40 1.99 11.68
C SER A 319 -11.62 0.74 11.28
N VAL A 320 -10.57 0.94 10.50
CA VAL A 320 -9.56 -0.09 10.22
C VAL A 320 -8.21 0.51 10.56
N VAL A 321 -7.51 -0.13 11.50
CA VAL A 321 -6.18 0.29 11.90
C VAL A 321 -5.15 -0.36 10.98
N PHE A 322 -4.21 0.45 10.51
CA PHE A 322 -3.04 0.02 9.75
C PHE A 322 -1.80 0.41 10.52
N ARG A 323 -0.84 -0.52 10.60
CA ARG A 323 0.46 -0.32 11.23
C ARG A 323 1.55 -0.52 10.18
N ALA A 324 2.43 0.47 10.06
CA ALA A 324 3.65 0.38 9.26
C ALA A 324 4.82 -0.15 10.11
N ARG A 325 5.98 -0.37 9.51
CA ARG A 325 7.18 -0.82 10.24
C ARG A 325 7.75 0.30 11.11
N SER A 326 7.72 1.53 10.60
CA SER A 326 8.24 2.72 11.27
C SER A 326 7.30 3.91 11.14
N ARG A 327 7.57 4.94 11.95
CA ARG A 327 6.89 6.24 11.88
C ARG A 327 7.02 6.86 10.48
N VAL A 328 8.21 6.80 9.90
CA VAL A 328 8.50 7.39 8.58
C VAL A 328 7.71 6.70 7.47
N GLU A 329 7.62 5.37 7.51
CA GLU A 329 6.81 4.62 6.55
C GLU A 329 5.31 4.93 6.71
N ARG A 330 4.83 5.04 7.96
CA ARG A 330 3.47 5.49 8.27
C ARG A 330 3.19 6.88 7.70
N ASP A 331 4.10 7.84 7.89
CA ASP A 331 3.92 9.21 7.40
C ASP A 331 3.82 9.25 5.86
N ARG A 332 4.60 8.43 5.14
CA ARG A 332 4.48 8.28 3.68
C ARG A 332 3.11 7.75 3.27
N TRP A 333 2.60 6.72 3.95
CA TRP A 333 1.26 6.19 3.70
C TRP A 333 0.18 7.22 4.00
N VAL A 334 0.26 7.89 5.14
CA VAL A 334 -0.70 8.92 5.56
C VAL A 334 -0.75 10.05 4.54
N LEU A 335 0.39 10.57 4.11
CA LEU A 335 0.44 11.63 3.10
C LEU A 335 -0.13 11.15 1.75
N ALA A 336 0.20 9.94 1.32
CA ALA A 336 -0.28 9.41 0.05
C ALA A 336 -1.80 9.21 0.04
N VAL A 337 -2.34 8.67 1.13
CA VAL A 337 -3.78 8.45 1.29
C VAL A 337 -4.53 9.76 1.49
N ALA A 338 -3.99 10.70 2.29
CA ALA A 338 -4.57 12.02 2.48
C ALA A 338 -4.69 12.78 1.16
N THR A 339 -3.62 12.81 0.36
CA THR A 339 -3.60 13.43 -0.97
C THR A 339 -4.70 12.85 -1.86
N GLU A 340 -4.93 11.54 -1.80
CA GLU A 340 -6.00 10.88 -2.56
C GLU A 340 -7.40 11.20 -2.05
N ILE A 341 -7.59 11.26 -0.73
CA ILE A 341 -8.88 11.67 -0.13
C ILE A 341 -9.19 13.12 -0.51
N GLU A 342 -8.22 14.03 -0.43
CA GLU A 342 -8.38 15.44 -0.81
C GLU A 342 -8.70 15.58 -2.30
N ARG A 343 -8.03 14.81 -3.16
CA ARG A 343 -8.30 14.78 -4.61
C ARG A 343 -9.73 14.34 -4.94
N LEU A 344 -10.31 13.43 -4.13
CA LEU A 344 -11.71 13.02 -4.26
C LEU A 344 -12.68 14.04 -3.64
N GLY A 345 -12.28 14.64 -2.52
CA GLY A 345 -13.09 15.60 -1.74
C GLY A 345 -13.21 16.98 -2.38
N GLY A 346 -12.27 17.39 -3.25
CA GLY A 346 -12.30 18.67 -3.96
C GLY A 346 -13.50 18.90 -4.91
N GLY A 347 -14.45 17.96 -4.98
CA GLY A 347 -15.74 18.13 -5.67
C GLY A 347 -16.93 18.44 -4.75
N GLU A 348 -16.78 18.42 -3.43
CA GLU A 348 -17.86 18.72 -2.49
C GLU A 348 -17.46 19.78 -1.45
N ASP A 349 -18.07 20.96 -1.53
CA ASP A 349 -17.92 22.05 -0.57
C ASP A 349 -18.10 21.58 0.88
N VAL A 350 -17.06 21.76 1.69
CA VAL A 350 -17.09 21.59 3.13
C VAL A 350 -18.04 22.65 3.70
N ARG A 351 -19.26 22.25 4.11
CA ARG A 351 -20.18 23.12 4.86
C ARG A 351 -19.95 22.97 6.35
N ILE A 352 -19.41 24.01 6.96
CA ILE A 352 -19.45 24.21 8.41
C ILE A 352 -20.91 24.53 8.76
N THR A 353 -21.58 23.64 9.48
CA THR A 353 -22.86 23.98 10.12
C THR A 353 -22.55 24.67 11.42
N GLU A 354 -22.87 25.96 11.52
CA GLU A 354 -22.86 26.67 12.80
C GLU A 354 -23.78 25.90 13.77
N GLY A 355 -23.19 25.42 14.87
CA GLY A 355 -23.96 24.85 15.97
C GLY A 355 -24.87 25.94 16.49
N VAL A 356 -26.18 25.74 16.34
CA VAL A 356 -27.19 26.59 16.96
C VAL A 356 -26.92 26.56 18.46
N GLY A 357 -26.42 27.68 18.99
CA GLY A 357 -26.36 27.90 20.42
C GLY A 357 -27.78 27.85 20.96
N GLU A 358 -28.05 26.88 21.84
CA GLU A 358 -29.22 26.93 22.71
C GLU A 358 -29.04 28.14 23.64
N GLY A 359 -29.71 29.24 23.29
CA GLY A 359 -29.96 30.35 24.19
C GLY A 359 -31.27 30.12 24.92
N GLY A 360 -31.26 30.27 26.25
CA GLY A 360 -32.43 30.35 27.11
C GLY A 360 -32.43 29.34 28.24
#